data_AF-A0A1H9XNP9-F1
#
_entry.id   AF-A0A1H9XNP9-F1
#
_cell.length_a   1.000
_cell.length_b   1.000
_cell.length_c   1.000
_cell.angle_alpha   90.00
_cell.angle_beta   90.00
_cell.angle_gamma   90.00
#
_symmetry.space_group_name_H-M   'P 1'
#
loop_
_entity.id
_entity.type
_entity.pdbx_description
1 polymer ?
#
loop_
_entity_poly.entity_id
_entity_poly.type
_entity_poly.pdbx_seq_one_letter_code
_entity_poly.pdbx_strand_id
1 'polypeptide(L)'
;YLWEDRGIFSFLKVDSGREAEHDGVQLMKPIANLSNLLERALEKGCLGTKMRSVVHSASEKGISAAVRQQFEVASTILKSGLIPIIEPEVLVSSPDKAIAEDILVKEILKNLSELSHGTQVILKLTLPSQPDLYAALVEHPKVARVFALSGGYSLKVACEKLRENTGVIGSFSRALFENLRVSMPNAEFDRNLSQNIEEVYLASAQKGENADVVHPRLQ
;
A
#
# COMPACT_ATOMS: atom_id res chain seq x y z
N TYR A 1 -14.90 -18.11 0.22
CA TYR A 1 -14.95 -17.29 1.45
C TYR A 1 -14.77 -15.78 1.24
N LEU A 2 -13.55 -15.21 1.15
CA LEU A 2 -13.41 -13.73 1.13
C LEU A 2 -14.24 -13.07 0.02
N TRP A 3 -14.15 -13.58 -1.21
CA TRP A 3 -14.98 -13.08 -2.30
C TRP A 3 -16.43 -13.59 -2.19
N GLU A 4 -16.63 -14.91 -2.27
CA GLU A 4 -17.96 -15.53 -2.37
C GLU A 4 -18.91 -15.21 -1.21
N ASP A 5 -18.40 -15.16 0.04
CA ASP A 5 -19.23 -15.04 1.24
C ASP A 5 -19.17 -13.64 1.89
N ARG A 6 -18.19 -12.82 1.49
CA ARG A 6 -17.94 -11.50 2.12
C ARG A 6 -17.81 -10.35 1.14
N GLY A 7 -17.68 -10.58 -0.17
CA GLY A 7 -17.48 -9.52 -1.17
C GLY A 7 -16.14 -8.78 -1.01
N ILE A 8 -15.12 -9.43 -0.43
CA ILE A 8 -13.81 -8.85 -0.14
C ILE A 8 -12.78 -9.38 -1.13
N PHE A 9 -12.09 -8.48 -1.83
CA PHE A 9 -10.98 -8.84 -2.72
C PHE A 9 -9.78 -9.39 -1.95
N SER A 10 -9.16 -10.43 -2.51
CA SER A 10 -8.01 -11.09 -1.91
C SER A 10 -6.70 -10.65 -2.56
N PHE A 11 -5.71 -10.29 -1.75
CA PHE A 11 -4.36 -9.93 -2.19
C PHE A 11 -3.31 -10.81 -1.51
N LEU A 12 -2.28 -11.23 -2.25
CA LEU A 12 -1.19 -12.05 -1.72
C LEU A 12 0.08 -11.24 -1.48
N LYS A 13 0.65 -11.33 -0.27
CA LYS A 13 1.99 -10.78 -0.01
C LYS A 13 3.05 -11.66 -0.70
N VAL A 14 3.92 -11.08 -1.53
CA VAL A 14 4.93 -11.82 -2.32
C VAL A 14 6.38 -11.53 -1.95
N ASP A 15 6.68 -10.47 -1.16
CA ASP A 15 8.06 -10.23 -0.71
C ASP A 15 8.53 -11.26 0.33
N SER A 16 9.81 -11.64 0.24
CA SER A 16 10.49 -12.58 1.15
C SER A 16 11.21 -11.87 2.30
N GLY A 17 10.73 -10.68 2.67
CA GLY A 17 11.42 -9.79 3.60
C GLY A 17 12.43 -8.87 2.92
N ARG A 18 13.34 -8.32 3.72
CA ARG A 18 14.19 -7.20 3.32
C ARG A 18 15.67 -7.50 3.53
N GLU A 19 16.50 -6.87 2.71
CA GLU A 19 17.95 -6.87 2.86
C GLU A 19 18.38 -6.00 4.06
N ALA A 20 19.68 -6.04 4.37
CA ALA A 20 20.26 -5.11 5.32
C ALA A 20 20.08 -3.67 4.82
N GLU A 21 20.04 -2.72 5.76
CA GLU A 21 19.97 -1.31 5.38
C GLU A 21 21.23 -0.90 4.62
N HIS A 22 21.02 -0.22 3.50
CA HIS A 22 22.07 0.35 2.67
C HIS A 22 21.53 1.61 1.98
N ASP A 23 22.33 2.67 1.92
CA ASP A 23 21.93 3.97 1.35
C ASP A 23 20.56 4.47 1.92
N GLY A 24 20.33 4.32 3.22
CA GLY A 24 19.11 4.81 3.88
C GLY A 24 17.83 4.02 3.57
N VAL A 25 17.93 2.86 2.92
CA VAL A 25 16.78 2.01 2.57
C VAL A 25 17.04 0.53 2.87
N GLN A 26 15.97 -0.24 2.98
CA GLN A 26 16.00 -1.70 2.97
C GLN A 26 15.24 -2.19 1.74
N LEU A 27 15.99 -2.66 0.75
CA LEU A 27 15.44 -3.29 -0.45
C LEU A 27 14.78 -4.62 -0.12
N MET A 28 13.91 -5.08 -1.01
CA MET A 28 13.33 -6.42 -0.91
C MET A 28 14.40 -7.46 -1.21
N LYS A 29 14.38 -8.58 -0.47
CA LYS A 29 15.18 -9.75 -0.85
C LYS A 29 14.71 -10.29 -2.22
N PRO A 30 15.59 -10.93 -3.00
CA PRO A 30 15.20 -11.60 -4.23
C PRO A 30 14.03 -12.58 -4.02
N ILE A 31 13.04 -12.53 -4.92
CA ILE A 31 11.85 -13.40 -4.87
C ILE A 31 12.07 -14.56 -5.84
N ALA A 32 12.85 -15.57 -5.42
CA ALA A 32 13.33 -16.64 -6.29
C ALA A 32 12.23 -17.42 -7.03
N ASN A 33 11.03 -17.55 -6.46
CA ASN A 33 9.92 -18.33 -7.03
C ASN A 33 8.68 -17.47 -7.33
N LEU A 34 8.89 -16.22 -7.77
CA LEU A 34 7.80 -15.28 -8.03
C LEU A 34 6.77 -15.84 -9.02
N SER A 35 7.19 -16.41 -10.15
CA SER A 35 6.26 -16.91 -11.18
C SER A 35 5.27 -17.95 -10.64
N ASN A 36 5.77 -18.97 -9.90
CA ASN A 36 4.91 -19.99 -9.31
C ASN A 36 3.96 -19.40 -8.25
N LEU A 37 4.42 -18.40 -7.47
CA LEU A 37 3.56 -17.71 -6.51
C LEU A 37 2.42 -16.96 -7.20
N LEU A 38 2.68 -16.33 -8.36
CA LEU A 38 1.66 -15.62 -9.14
C LEU A 38 0.65 -16.58 -9.76
N GLU A 39 1.10 -17.70 -10.33
CA GLU A 39 0.22 -18.76 -10.85
C GLU A 39 -0.72 -19.27 -9.75
N ARG A 40 -0.18 -19.62 -8.59
CA ARG A 40 -0.98 -20.07 -7.44
C ARG A 40 -1.93 -19.00 -6.94
N ALA A 41 -1.52 -17.73 -6.94
CA ALA A 41 -2.40 -16.62 -6.55
C ALA A 41 -3.59 -16.50 -7.50
N LEU A 42 -3.37 -16.64 -8.81
CA LEU A 42 -4.44 -16.65 -9.81
C LEU A 42 -5.39 -17.83 -9.63
N GLU A 43 -4.86 -19.05 -9.46
CA GLU A 43 -5.66 -20.27 -9.23
C GLU A 43 -6.53 -20.16 -7.96
N LYS A 44 -6.06 -19.43 -6.95
CA LYS A 44 -6.78 -19.19 -5.69
C LYS A 44 -7.71 -17.98 -5.75
N GLY A 45 -7.84 -17.32 -6.91
CA GLY A 45 -8.74 -16.19 -7.10
C GLY A 45 -8.25 -14.89 -6.46
N CYS A 46 -6.95 -14.73 -6.22
CA CYS A 46 -6.41 -13.44 -5.81
C CYS A 46 -6.61 -12.41 -6.94
N LEU A 47 -6.98 -11.19 -6.54
CA LEU A 47 -7.07 -10.05 -7.44
C LEU A 47 -5.68 -9.47 -7.72
N GLY A 48 -4.81 -9.49 -6.71
CA GLY A 48 -3.52 -8.83 -6.78
C GLY A 48 -2.51 -9.33 -5.77
N THR A 49 -1.40 -8.64 -5.70
CA THR A 49 -0.31 -8.94 -4.78
C THR A 49 0.13 -7.69 -4.01
N LYS A 50 1.03 -7.87 -3.05
CA LYS A 50 1.63 -6.77 -2.30
C LYS A 50 3.07 -7.08 -1.94
N MET A 51 3.94 -6.08 -2.00
CA MET A 51 5.36 -6.22 -1.70
C MET A 51 5.90 -4.95 -1.03
N ARG A 52 6.83 -5.08 -0.08
CA ARG A 52 7.28 -3.94 0.75
C ARG A 52 8.79 -3.81 0.87
N SER A 53 9.25 -2.60 0.61
CA SER A 53 10.57 -2.07 0.97
C SER A 53 10.42 -1.02 2.08
N VAL A 54 11.53 -0.57 2.67
CA VAL A 54 11.50 0.46 3.73
C VAL A 54 12.52 1.54 3.43
N VAL A 55 12.15 2.79 3.69
CA VAL A 55 12.97 3.99 3.62
C VAL A 55 13.18 4.51 5.04
N HIS A 56 14.44 4.58 5.46
CA HIS A 56 14.87 5.06 6.78
C HIS A 56 15.26 6.54 6.75
N SER A 57 15.87 7.00 5.65
CA SER A 57 16.30 8.39 5.48
C SER A 57 16.10 8.91 4.05
N ALA A 58 16.22 10.22 3.87
CA ALA A 58 16.04 10.95 2.62
C ALA A 58 17.23 10.78 1.65
N SER A 59 17.62 9.53 1.41
CA SER A 59 18.64 9.17 0.43
C SER A 59 18.02 9.09 -0.96
N GLU A 60 18.28 10.07 -1.82
CA GLU A 60 17.76 10.09 -3.20
C GLU A 60 18.09 8.79 -3.96
N LYS A 61 19.34 8.35 -3.86
CA LYS A 61 19.82 7.12 -4.51
C LYS A 61 19.11 5.87 -3.96
N GLY A 62 18.98 5.78 -2.63
CA GLY A 62 18.32 4.65 -1.97
C GLY A 62 16.84 4.58 -2.31
N ILE A 63 16.13 5.71 -2.23
CA ILE A 63 14.69 5.80 -2.53
C ILE A 63 14.45 5.46 -4.00
N SER A 64 15.24 6.01 -4.92
CA SER A 64 15.15 5.66 -6.35
C SER A 64 15.35 4.17 -6.59
N ALA A 65 16.34 3.54 -5.94
CA ALA A 65 16.57 2.10 -6.04
C ALA A 65 15.39 1.29 -5.49
N ALA A 66 14.82 1.69 -4.35
CA ALA A 66 13.68 1.01 -3.73
C ALA A 66 12.42 1.11 -4.59
N VAL A 67 12.12 2.28 -5.15
CA VAL A 67 10.99 2.48 -6.07
C VAL A 67 11.20 1.68 -7.35
N ARG A 68 12.38 1.78 -7.98
CA ARG A 68 12.69 1.06 -9.21
C ARG A 68 12.53 -0.45 -9.03
N GLN A 69 13.08 -1.02 -7.96
CA GLN A 69 12.95 -2.44 -7.65
C GLN A 69 11.46 -2.85 -7.55
N GLN A 70 10.65 -2.04 -6.87
CA GLN A 70 9.20 -2.31 -6.77
C GLN A 70 8.53 -2.28 -8.14
N PHE A 71 8.84 -1.31 -9.01
CA PHE A 71 8.24 -1.23 -10.35
C PHE A 71 8.69 -2.35 -11.31
N GLU A 72 9.94 -2.83 -11.19
CA GLU A 72 10.42 -4.01 -11.92
C GLU A 72 9.61 -5.27 -11.55
N VAL A 73 9.38 -5.49 -10.26
CA VAL A 73 8.55 -6.61 -9.78
C VAL A 73 7.07 -6.40 -10.16
N ALA A 74 6.55 -5.18 -10.04
CA ALA A 74 5.19 -4.82 -10.43
C ALA A 74 4.92 -5.13 -11.90
N SER A 75 5.89 -4.85 -12.78
CA SER A 75 5.80 -5.16 -14.20
C SER A 75 5.68 -6.67 -14.48
N THR A 76 6.32 -7.50 -13.66
CA THR A 76 6.19 -8.96 -13.75
C THR A 76 4.81 -9.44 -13.28
N ILE A 77 4.30 -8.84 -12.20
CA ILE A 77 2.97 -9.14 -11.64
C ILE A 77 1.85 -8.74 -12.63
N LEU A 78 1.95 -7.56 -13.24
CA LEU A 78 1.00 -7.09 -14.25
C LEU A 78 0.90 -8.05 -15.44
N LYS A 79 2.04 -8.60 -15.89
CA LYS A 79 2.08 -9.58 -16.99
C LYS A 79 1.38 -10.89 -16.66
N SER A 80 1.23 -11.24 -15.38
CA SER A 80 0.44 -12.40 -14.96
C SER A 80 -1.06 -12.08 -14.79
N GLY A 81 -1.50 -10.84 -15.02
CA GLY A 81 -2.90 -10.42 -14.87
C GLY A 81 -3.34 -10.16 -13.42
N LEU A 82 -2.40 -9.95 -12.51
CA LEU A 82 -2.63 -9.54 -11.12
C LEU A 82 -2.32 -8.05 -10.94
N ILE A 83 -2.99 -7.38 -10.00
CA ILE A 83 -2.72 -5.98 -9.67
C ILE A 83 -1.63 -5.89 -8.59
N PRO A 84 -0.48 -5.25 -8.82
CA PRO A 84 0.54 -5.08 -7.79
C PRO A 84 0.21 -3.90 -6.85
N ILE A 85 0.30 -4.15 -5.55
CA ILE A 85 0.41 -3.10 -4.52
C ILE A 85 1.90 -2.84 -4.27
N ILE A 86 2.34 -1.64 -4.63
CA ILE A 86 3.71 -1.12 -4.44
C ILE A 86 3.78 -0.41 -3.08
N GLU A 87 4.63 -0.89 -2.16
CA GLU A 87 4.73 -0.39 -0.78
C GLU A 87 6.15 0.01 -0.36
N PRO A 88 6.69 1.12 -0.87
CA PRO A 88 7.90 1.76 -0.35
C PRO A 88 7.55 2.56 0.92
N GLU A 89 7.66 1.92 2.09
CA GLU A 89 7.29 2.55 3.37
C GLU A 89 8.38 3.52 3.85
N VAL A 90 8.06 4.81 3.95
CA VAL A 90 8.89 5.76 4.72
C VAL A 90 8.60 5.58 6.20
N LEU A 91 9.61 5.34 7.02
CA LEU A 91 9.40 5.17 8.45
C LEU A 91 8.84 6.46 9.07
N VAL A 92 7.83 6.30 9.92
CA VAL A 92 7.26 7.39 10.72
C VAL A 92 8.32 8.06 11.61
N SER A 93 9.32 7.30 12.05
CA SER A 93 10.43 7.77 12.89
C SER A 93 11.61 8.34 12.10
N SER A 94 11.54 8.40 10.76
CA SER A 94 12.60 8.96 9.93
C SER A 94 12.81 10.45 10.29
N PRO A 95 14.05 10.89 10.59
CA PRO A 95 14.32 12.27 11.01
C PRO A 95 14.07 13.29 9.88
N ASP A 96 14.12 12.82 8.64
CA ASP A 96 13.97 13.57 7.40
C ASP A 96 12.77 13.04 6.58
N LYS A 97 11.75 12.52 7.27
CA LYS A 97 10.53 11.92 6.68
C LYS A 97 9.92 12.77 5.57
N ALA A 98 9.70 14.06 5.79
CA ALA A 98 9.08 14.93 4.79
C ALA A 98 9.91 15.01 3.49
N ILE A 99 11.23 15.12 3.61
CA ILE A 99 12.14 15.18 2.46
C ILE A 99 12.15 13.82 1.73
N ALA A 100 12.19 12.71 2.48
CA ALA A 100 12.11 11.37 1.92
C ALA A 100 10.79 11.14 1.16
N GLU A 101 9.69 11.69 1.66
CA GLU A 101 8.37 11.61 1.01
C GLU A 101 8.31 12.39 -0.30
N ASP A 102 8.87 13.59 -0.35
CA ASP A 102 8.94 14.40 -1.58
C ASP A 102 9.75 13.68 -2.67
N ILE A 103 10.91 13.13 -2.29
CA ILE A 103 11.75 12.30 -3.18
C ILE A 103 10.97 11.07 -3.65
N LEU A 104 10.26 10.40 -2.72
CA LEU A 104 9.49 9.21 -3.02
C LEU A 104 8.38 9.48 -4.05
N VAL A 105 7.61 10.55 -3.88
CA VAL A 105 6.55 10.93 -4.83
C VAL A 105 7.14 11.20 -6.22
N LYS A 106 8.24 11.95 -6.29
CA LYS A 106 8.94 12.23 -7.55
C LYS A 106 9.39 10.95 -8.25
N GLU A 107 10.00 10.02 -7.54
CA GLU A 107 10.47 8.75 -8.11
C GLU A 107 9.30 7.84 -8.51
N ILE A 108 8.20 7.83 -7.76
CA ILE A 108 6.98 7.08 -8.14
C ILE A 108 6.40 7.65 -9.44
N LEU A 109 6.21 8.96 -9.54
CA LEU A 109 5.68 9.61 -10.75
C LEU A 109 6.54 9.32 -11.99
N LYS A 110 7.86 9.36 -11.84
CA LYS A 110 8.80 8.97 -12.89
C LYS A 110 8.58 7.53 -13.35
N ASN A 111 8.53 6.56 -12.44
CA ASN A 111 8.36 5.15 -12.80
C ASN A 111 6.94 4.85 -13.34
N LEU A 112 5.91 5.55 -12.85
CA LEU A 112 4.56 5.47 -13.43
C LEU A 112 4.56 5.86 -14.92
N SER A 113 5.34 6.86 -15.32
CA SER A 113 5.43 7.27 -16.72
C SER A 113 5.92 6.14 -17.65
N GLU A 114 6.75 5.24 -17.14
CA GLU A 114 7.37 4.12 -17.88
C GLU A 114 6.48 2.88 -18.00
N LEU A 115 5.42 2.76 -17.19
CA LEU A 115 4.49 1.62 -17.27
C LEU A 115 3.76 1.56 -18.62
N SER A 116 3.44 0.36 -19.10
CA SER A 116 2.71 0.19 -20.35
C SER A 116 1.31 0.85 -20.30
N HIS A 117 0.84 1.36 -21.44
CA HIS A 117 -0.51 1.95 -21.53
C HIS A 117 -1.59 0.92 -21.14
N GLY A 118 -2.68 1.39 -20.52
CA GLY A 118 -3.78 0.54 -20.06
C GLY A 118 -3.47 -0.31 -18.82
N THR A 119 -2.31 -0.14 -18.18
CA THR A 119 -1.99 -0.81 -16.90
C THR A 119 -2.16 0.14 -15.72
N GLN A 120 -2.59 -0.40 -14.59
CA GLN A 120 -2.73 0.35 -13.34
C GLN A 120 -2.07 -0.42 -12.19
N VAL A 121 -1.48 0.33 -11.26
CA VAL A 121 -0.94 -0.20 -9.99
C VAL A 121 -1.73 0.38 -8.82
N ILE A 122 -1.61 -0.27 -7.66
CA ILE A 122 -2.05 0.31 -6.38
C ILE A 122 -0.81 0.75 -5.62
N LEU A 123 -0.86 1.92 -5.01
CA LEU A 123 0.22 2.42 -4.15
C LEU A 123 -0.19 2.24 -2.70
N LYS A 124 0.72 1.79 -1.83
CA LYS A 124 0.52 1.76 -0.39
C LYS A 124 1.65 2.51 0.29
N LEU A 125 1.35 3.69 0.83
CA LEU A 125 2.35 4.64 1.31
C LEU A 125 2.11 4.97 2.79
N THR A 126 3.13 5.48 3.45
CA THR A 126 3.00 6.00 4.83
C THR A 126 2.10 7.23 4.81
N LEU A 127 1.29 7.46 5.86
CA LEU A 127 0.56 8.72 6.01
C LEU A 127 1.54 9.90 5.94
N PRO A 128 1.35 10.86 5.00
CA PRO A 128 2.37 11.85 4.70
C PRO A 128 2.51 12.88 5.82
N SER A 129 3.66 13.56 5.85
CA SER A 129 3.91 14.64 6.80
C SER A 129 3.09 15.89 6.43
N GLN A 130 2.93 16.15 5.14
CA GLN A 130 2.09 17.22 4.60
C GLN A 130 0.74 16.65 4.13
N PRO A 131 -0.40 17.23 4.53
CA PRO A 131 -1.70 16.92 3.96
C PRO A 131 -1.69 16.96 2.43
N ASP A 132 -2.41 16.03 1.81
CA ASP A 132 -2.59 15.91 0.36
C ASP A 132 -1.30 15.82 -0.48
N LEU A 133 -0.15 15.47 0.11
CA LEU A 133 1.11 15.25 -0.62
C LEU A 133 0.96 14.25 -1.79
N TYR A 134 0.02 13.31 -1.69
CA TYR A 134 -0.23 12.28 -2.69
C TYR A 134 -1.32 12.64 -3.71
N ALA A 135 -1.84 13.87 -3.74
CA ALA A 135 -2.91 14.27 -4.66
C ALA A 135 -2.59 13.94 -6.13
N ALA A 136 -1.38 14.28 -6.59
CA ALA A 136 -0.93 13.97 -7.95
C ALA A 136 -0.86 12.45 -8.24
N LEU A 137 -0.68 11.61 -7.22
CA LEU A 137 -0.71 10.15 -7.36
C LEU A 137 -2.14 9.61 -7.39
N VAL A 138 -3.05 10.21 -6.62
CA VAL A 138 -4.48 9.87 -6.62
C VAL A 138 -5.11 10.16 -7.98
N GLU A 139 -4.74 11.28 -8.61
CA GLU A 139 -5.25 11.71 -9.92
C GLU A 139 -4.59 11.00 -11.11
N HIS A 140 -3.50 10.24 -10.86
CA HIS A 140 -2.71 9.69 -11.94
C HIS A 140 -3.44 8.51 -12.64
N PRO A 141 -3.59 8.50 -13.97
CA PRO A 141 -4.42 7.49 -14.68
C PRO A 141 -3.90 6.04 -14.55
N LYS A 142 -2.61 5.88 -14.26
CA LYS A 142 -1.97 4.58 -14.02
C LYS A 142 -1.98 4.14 -12.54
N VAL A 143 -2.63 4.90 -11.66
CA VAL A 143 -2.84 4.55 -10.25
C VAL A 143 -4.32 4.22 -10.08
N ALA A 144 -4.63 2.96 -9.76
CA ALA A 144 -6.00 2.56 -9.49
C ALA A 144 -6.48 3.12 -8.15
N ARG A 145 -5.65 3.02 -7.11
CA ARG A 145 -5.93 3.52 -5.75
C ARG A 145 -4.64 3.84 -5.00
N VAL A 146 -4.73 4.77 -4.05
CA VAL A 146 -3.69 5.06 -3.06
C VAL A 146 -4.18 4.62 -1.69
N PHE A 147 -3.43 3.71 -1.07
CA PHE A 147 -3.66 3.19 0.26
C PHE A 147 -2.66 3.81 1.23
N ALA A 148 -3.08 4.04 2.47
CA ALA A 148 -2.22 4.47 3.56
C ALA A 148 -1.95 3.32 4.54
N LEU A 149 -0.69 3.09 4.90
CA LEU A 149 -0.31 2.26 6.05
C LEU A 149 -0.24 3.13 7.31
N SER A 150 -0.58 2.56 8.48
CA SER A 150 -0.55 3.30 9.75
C SER A 150 0.88 3.55 10.26
N GLY A 151 1.87 2.78 9.82
CA GLY A 151 3.30 3.08 10.02
C GLY A 151 3.79 3.05 11.48
N GLY A 152 2.95 2.64 12.43
CA GLY A 152 3.24 2.69 13.87
C GLY A 152 2.43 3.74 14.64
N TYR A 153 1.66 4.59 13.97
CA TYR A 153 0.64 5.40 14.62
C TYR A 153 -0.45 4.53 15.24
N SER A 154 -1.04 5.00 16.35
CA SER A 154 -2.27 4.43 16.88
C SER A 154 -3.41 4.59 15.89
N LEU A 155 -4.48 3.81 16.05
CA LEU A 155 -5.66 3.89 15.20
C LEU A 155 -6.20 5.32 15.09
N LYS A 156 -6.37 5.98 16.24
CA LYS A 156 -6.86 7.37 16.32
C LYS A 156 -5.99 8.33 15.52
N VAL A 157 -4.68 8.33 15.76
CA VAL A 157 -3.74 9.24 15.08
C VAL A 157 -3.67 8.94 13.58
N ALA A 158 -3.69 7.65 13.21
CA ALA A 158 -3.70 7.25 11.80
C ALA A 158 -4.97 7.72 11.08
N CYS A 159 -6.13 7.63 11.73
CA CYS A 159 -7.41 8.08 11.17
C CYS A 159 -7.52 9.61 11.11
N GLU A 160 -7.00 10.34 12.11
CA GLU A 160 -6.90 11.80 12.07
C GLU A 160 -6.09 12.27 10.86
N LYS A 161 -4.88 11.71 10.67
CA LYS A 161 -4.04 12.01 9.50
C LYS A 161 -4.66 11.58 8.18
N LEU A 162 -5.33 10.43 8.14
CA LEU A 162 -5.97 9.94 6.92
C LEU A 162 -7.07 10.89 6.42
N ARG A 163 -7.81 11.54 7.33
CA ARG A 163 -8.85 12.52 6.97
C ARG A 163 -8.30 13.78 6.28
N GLU A 164 -7.01 14.06 6.43
CA GLU A 164 -6.32 15.17 5.79
C GLU A 164 -5.80 14.80 4.38
N ASN A 165 -6.13 13.62 3.86
CA ASN A 165 -5.62 13.10 2.59
C ASN A 165 -6.77 12.63 1.69
N THR A 166 -7.21 13.52 0.82
CA THR A 166 -8.35 13.33 -0.08
C THR A 166 -8.06 12.19 -1.07
N GLY A 167 -8.99 11.24 -1.19
CA GLY A 167 -8.86 10.10 -2.12
C GLY A 167 -7.88 9.00 -1.68
N VAL A 168 -7.27 9.13 -0.50
CA VAL A 168 -6.44 8.08 0.11
C VAL A 168 -7.27 7.24 1.07
N ILE A 169 -7.13 5.92 1.05
CA ILE A 169 -7.89 5.00 1.94
C ILE A 169 -6.99 4.20 2.88
N GLY A 170 -7.49 3.83 4.05
CA GLY A 170 -6.72 3.10 5.07
C GLY A 170 -6.48 1.64 4.70
N SER A 171 -5.22 1.20 4.77
CA SER A 171 -4.80 -0.21 4.67
C SER A 171 -4.00 -0.61 5.91
N PHE A 172 -4.71 -0.63 7.04
CA PHE A 172 -4.13 -0.82 8.36
C PHE A 172 -4.05 -2.30 8.75
N SER A 173 -2.96 -2.67 9.43
CA SER A 173 -2.81 -4.00 10.03
C SER A 173 -2.92 -3.90 11.55
N ARG A 174 -1.81 -3.60 12.23
CA ARG A 174 -1.75 -3.49 13.70
C ARG A 174 -2.77 -2.50 14.26
N ALA A 175 -2.93 -1.34 13.62
CA ALA A 175 -3.89 -0.33 14.08
C ALA A 175 -5.35 -0.81 13.99
N LEU A 176 -5.71 -1.65 13.01
CA LEU A 176 -7.06 -2.22 12.92
C LEU A 176 -7.36 -3.18 14.08
N PHE A 177 -6.33 -3.87 14.58
CA PHE A 177 -6.43 -4.80 15.71
C PHE A 177 -6.03 -4.17 17.05
N GLU A 178 -5.89 -2.85 17.11
CA GLU A 178 -5.57 -2.17 18.36
C GLU A 178 -6.64 -2.44 19.41
N ASN A 179 -6.21 -2.71 20.65
CA ASN A 179 -7.08 -3.03 21.78
C ASN A 179 -7.92 -4.32 21.62
N LEU A 180 -7.58 -5.22 20.70
CA LEU A 180 -8.16 -6.56 20.60
C LEU A 180 -7.23 -7.62 21.22
N ARG A 181 -7.81 -8.56 21.97
CA ARG A 181 -7.07 -9.63 22.67
C ARG A 181 -7.79 -10.95 22.54
N VAL A 182 -7.02 -12.05 22.47
CA VAL A 182 -7.56 -13.42 22.40
C VAL A 182 -8.41 -13.81 23.62
N SER A 183 -8.16 -13.17 24.77
CA SER A 183 -8.87 -13.46 26.02
C SER A 183 -10.22 -12.74 26.17
N MET A 184 -10.59 -11.86 25.22
CA MET A 184 -11.84 -11.10 25.28
C MET A 184 -13.04 -12.00 24.96
N PRO A 185 -14.20 -11.76 25.58
CA PRO A 185 -15.45 -12.37 25.13
C PRO A 185 -15.75 -12.01 23.67
N ASN A 186 -16.25 -12.97 22.88
CA ASN A 186 -16.52 -12.77 21.45
C ASN A 186 -17.36 -11.51 21.16
N ALA A 187 -18.41 -11.27 21.94
CA ALA A 187 -19.27 -10.10 21.75
C ALA A 187 -18.53 -8.76 21.98
N GLU A 188 -17.53 -8.74 22.87
CA GLU A 188 -16.69 -7.56 23.09
C GLU A 188 -15.67 -7.39 21.97
N PHE A 189 -15.04 -8.50 21.55
CA PHE A 189 -14.14 -8.53 20.40
C PHE A 189 -14.83 -7.99 19.14
N ASP A 190 -16.02 -8.50 18.82
CA ASP A 190 -16.77 -8.11 17.62
C ASP A 190 -17.18 -6.63 17.65
N ARG A 191 -17.59 -6.11 18.80
CA ARG A 191 -17.90 -4.68 18.96
C ARG A 191 -16.67 -3.81 18.76
N ASN A 192 -15.55 -4.15 19.39
CA ASN A 192 -14.31 -3.36 19.28
C ASN A 192 -13.77 -3.39 17.84
N LEU A 193 -13.79 -4.56 17.18
CA LEU A 193 -13.38 -4.67 15.78
C LEU A 193 -14.31 -3.85 14.87
N SER A 194 -15.62 -3.89 15.10
CA SER A 194 -16.58 -3.10 14.32
C SER A 194 -16.35 -1.59 14.47
N GLN A 195 -16.07 -1.12 15.69
CA GLN A 195 -15.72 0.28 15.95
C GLN A 195 -14.43 0.68 15.23
N ASN A 196 -13.39 -0.17 15.28
CA ASN A 196 -12.15 0.10 14.56
C ASN A 196 -12.37 0.15 13.04
N ILE A 197 -13.18 -0.75 12.49
CA ILE A 197 -13.55 -0.76 11.06
C ILE A 197 -14.30 0.53 10.69
N GLU A 198 -15.29 0.94 11.49
CA GLU A 198 -16.07 2.15 11.25
C GLU A 198 -15.20 3.40 11.28
N GLU A 199 -14.26 3.50 12.22
CA GLU A 199 -13.35 4.65 12.30
C GLU A 199 -12.48 4.76 11.04
N VAL A 200 -11.91 3.63 10.58
CA VAL A 200 -11.12 3.59 9.34
C VAL A 200 -11.97 3.89 8.12
N TYR A 201 -13.20 3.37 8.06
CA TYR A 201 -14.13 3.63 6.97
C TYR A 201 -14.46 5.12 6.86
N LEU A 202 -14.86 5.76 7.96
CA LEU A 202 -15.19 7.18 7.99
C LEU A 202 -13.98 8.06 7.63
N ALA A 203 -12.77 7.66 8.06
CA ALA A 203 -11.55 8.35 7.69
C ALA A 203 -11.19 8.16 6.20
N SER A 204 -11.49 6.99 5.63
CA SER A 204 -11.22 6.67 4.22
C SER A 204 -12.26 7.21 3.24
N ALA A 205 -13.44 7.62 3.73
CA ALA A 205 -14.55 8.09 2.90
C ALA A 205 -14.37 9.52 2.34
N GLN A 206 -13.21 10.14 2.55
CA GLN A 206 -12.89 11.45 1.96
C GLN A 206 -12.71 11.29 0.44
N LYS A 207 -13.70 11.75 -0.32
CA LYS A 207 -13.74 11.56 -1.78
C LYS A 207 -12.78 12.51 -2.49
N GLY A 208 -11.86 11.97 -3.28
CA GLY A 208 -11.26 12.68 -4.41
C GLY A 208 -12.12 12.54 -5.67
N GLU A 209 -11.86 13.36 -6.68
CA GLU A 209 -12.48 13.19 -8.00
C GLU A 209 -12.02 11.86 -8.62
N ASN A 210 -12.97 11.02 -9.05
CA ASN A 210 -12.71 9.64 -9.47
C ASN A 210 -11.84 9.59 -10.73
N ALA A 211 -10.70 8.90 -10.66
CA ALA A 211 -10.13 8.24 -11.81
C ALA A 211 -10.89 6.92 -12.05
N ASP A 212 -11.42 6.73 -13.27
CA ASP A 212 -12.04 5.48 -13.68
C ASP A 212 -11.04 4.32 -13.50
N VAL A 213 -11.49 3.27 -12.83
CA VAL A 213 -10.69 2.06 -12.67
C VAL A 213 -10.79 1.26 -13.96
N VAL A 214 -9.67 1.12 -14.68
CA VAL A 214 -9.63 0.51 -16.02
C VAL A 214 -9.19 -0.96 -15.97
N HIS A 215 -8.98 -1.53 -14.78
CA HIS A 215 -8.55 -2.93 -14.66
C HIS A 215 -9.71 -3.91 -14.90
N PRO A 216 -9.59 -4.90 -15.82
CA PRO A 216 -10.68 -5.84 -16.15
C PRO A 216 -11.24 -6.65 -14.97
N ARG A 217 -10.44 -6.81 -13.91
CA ARG A 217 -10.84 -7.52 -12.67
C ARG A 217 -11.41 -6.62 -11.56
N LEU A 218 -11.47 -5.31 -11.79
CA LEU A 218 -12.06 -4.33 -10.87
C LEU A 218 -13.41 -3.78 -11.38
N GLN A 219 -13.88 -4.27 -12.53
CA GLN A 219 -15.24 -4.08 -13.06
C GLN A 219 -16.13 -5.25 -12.65
#